data_AF-A0A934FIT7-F1
#
_entry.id   AF-A0A934FIT7-F1
#
_cell.length_a   1.000
_cell.length_b   1.000
_cell.length_c   1.000
_cell.angle_alpha   90.00
_cell.angle_beta   90.00
_cell.angle_gamma   90.00
#
_symmetry.space_group_name_H-M   'P 1'
#
loop_
_entity.id
_entity.type
_entity.pdbx_description
1 polymer ?
#
loop_
_entity_poly.entity_id
_entity_poly.type
_entity_poly.pdbx_seq_one_letter_code
_entity_poly.pdbx_strand_id
1 'polypeptide(L)'
;MLEAAWTHHGELSRLSFKGTVDTLRQWSPLFASRMFEFKRARQELLRIIAADRVIPLPDRSEPRARKHRAKNYQLLTEPRATMKISASRALK
;
A
#
# COMPACT_ATOMS: atom_id res chain seq x y z
N MET A 1 2.36 -9.74 -3.60
CA MET A 1 3.04 -8.66 -2.85
C MET A 1 4.14 -9.21 -1.94
N LEU A 2 3.82 -10.03 -0.92
CA LEU A 2 4.83 -10.60 0.00
C LEU A 2 5.97 -11.29 -0.74
N GLU A 3 5.63 -12.16 -1.69
CA GLU A 3 6.62 -12.84 -2.50
C GLU A 3 7.53 -11.87 -3.28
N ALA A 4 6.96 -10.85 -3.93
CA ALA A 4 7.73 -9.86 -4.67
C ALA A 4 8.73 -9.12 -3.76
N ALA A 5 8.31 -8.79 -2.54
CA ALA A 5 9.19 -8.19 -1.52
C ALA A 5 10.36 -9.12 -1.17
N TRP A 6 10.09 -10.41 -0.92
CA TRP A 6 11.13 -11.39 -0.61
C TRP A 6 12.07 -11.66 -1.78
N THR A 7 11.53 -11.86 -2.99
CA THR A 7 12.32 -12.18 -4.20
C THR A 7 13.25 -11.04 -4.60
N HIS A 8 12.85 -9.79 -4.37
CA HIS A 8 13.63 -8.61 -4.75
C HIS A 8 14.25 -7.86 -3.56
N HIS A 9 14.29 -8.49 -2.37
CA HIS A 9 14.86 -7.92 -1.15
C HIS A 9 14.33 -6.51 -0.81
N GLY A 10 13.04 -6.28 -1.05
CA GLY A 10 12.35 -5.02 -0.78
C GLY A 10 11.61 -5.01 0.56
N GLU A 11 11.44 -3.84 1.14
CA GLU A 11 10.63 -3.67 2.35
C GLU A 11 9.13 -3.77 2.00
N LEU A 12 8.40 -4.70 2.64
CA LEU A 12 6.98 -4.94 2.35
C LEU A 12 6.11 -3.69 2.56
N SER A 13 6.42 -2.90 3.58
CA SER A 13 5.71 -1.65 3.94
C SER A 13 5.80 -0.58 2.83
N ARG A 14 6.80 -0.69 1.95
CA ARG A 14 7.09 0.26 0.87
C ARG A 14 6.43 -0.16 -0.44
N LEU A 15 5.83 -1.34 -0.55
CA LEU A 15 5.14 -1.77 -1.77
C LEU A 15 3.69 -1.31 -1.78
N SER A 16 3.19 -0.91 -2.95
CA SER A 16 1.80 -0.49 -3.11
C SER A 16 0.86 -1.70 -3.13
N PHE A 17 0.02 -1.85 -2.11
CA PHE A 17 -1.03 -2.88 -2.10
C PHE A 17 -2.02 -2.67 -3.24
N LYS A 18 -2.49 -1.42 -3.43
CA LYS A 18 -3.42 -1.08 -4.50
C LYS A 18 -2.81 -1.34 -5.88
N GLY A 19 -1.58 -0.89 -6.09
CA GLY A 19 -0.84 -1.15 -7.33
C GLY A 19 -0.70 -2.63 -7.61
N THR A 20 -0.34 -3.43 -6.60
CA THR A 20 -0.30 -4.90 -6.73
C THR A 20 -1.63 -5.49 -7.22
N VAL A 21 -2.76 -5.10 -6.61
CA VAL A 21 -4.09 -5.60 -6.99
C VAL A 21 -4.44 -5.17 -8.42
N ASP A 22 -4.17 -3.91 -8.76
CA ASP A 22 -4.49 -3.37 -10.08
C ASP A 22 -3.62 -4.03 -11.17
N THR A 23 -2.32 -4.24 -10.93
CA THR A 23 -1.44 -5.00 -11.83
C THR A 23 -1.91 -6.44 -12.01
N LEU A 24 -2.27 -7.15 -10.93
CA LEU A 24 -2.77 -8.52 -11.02
C LEU A 24 -4.04 -8.62 -11.87
N ARG A 25 -4.98 -7.69 -11.70
CA ARG A 25 -6.23 -7.65 -12.49
C ARG A 25 -5.95 -7.41 -13.97
N GLN A 26 -5.02 -6.53 -14.30
CA GLN A 26 -4.65 -6.23 -15.69
C GLN A 26 -3.94 -7.41 -16.36
N TRP A 27 -3.11 -8.14 -15.62
CA TRP A 27 -2.34 -9.25 -16.16
C TRP A 27 -3.11 -10.57 -16.19
N SER A 28 -4.10 -10.76 -15.31
CA SER A 28 -4.88 -12.02 -15.21
C SER A 28 -5.46 -12.50 -16.55
N PRO A 29 -6.05 -11.65 -17.41
CA PRO A 29 -6.57 -12.09 -18.71
C PRO A 29 -5.46 -12.54 -19.68
N LEU A 30 -4.25 -11.97 -19.57
CA LEU A 30 -3.12 -12.28 -20.44
C LEU A 30 -2.53 -13.66 -20.12
N PHE A 31 -2.64 -14.11 -18.86
CA PHE A 31 -2.19 -15.44 -18.44
C PHE A 31 -3.11 -16.58 -18.89
N ALA A 32 -4.40 -16.30 -19.11
CA ALA A 32 -5.38 -17.33 -19.44
C ALA A 32 -5.10 -18.04 -20.78
N SER A 33 -4.40 -17.39 -21.71
CA SER A 33 -4.12 -17.92 -23.06
C SER A 33 -2.74 -18.59 -23.21
N ARG A 34 -1.88 -18.57 -22.19
CA ARG A 34 -0.44 -18.88 -22.36
C ARG A 34 0.16 -19.72 -21.21
N MET A 35 -0.44 -20.88 -20.91
CA MET A 35 0.02 -21.78 -19.83
C MET A 35 1.53 -22.13 -19.89
N PHE A 36 2.12 -22.23 -21.08
CA PHE A 36 3.53 -22.63 -21.25
C PHE A 36 4.57 -21.53 -20.93
N GLU A 37 4.19 -20.25 -20.87
CA GLU A 37 5.12 -19.14 -20.57
C GLU A 37 4.92 -18.54 -19.17
N PHE A 38 4.08 -19.16 -18.35
CA PHE A 38 3.68 -18.66 -17.05
C PHE A 38 4.88 -18.36 -16.13
N LYS A 39 5.96 -19.14 -16.21
CA LYS A 39 7.15 -18.94 -15.36
C LYS A 39 7.83 -17.60 -15.61
N ARG A 40 8.08 -17.24 -16.88
CA ARG A 40 8.73 -15.96 -17.25
C ARG A 40 7.81 -14.78 -16.95
N ALA A 41 6.54 -14.90 -17.33
CA ALA A 41 5.57 -13.84 -17.11
C ALA A 41 5.30 -13.60 -15.61
N ARG A 42 5.36 -14.66 -14.78
CA ARG A 42 5.31 -14.53 -13.32
C ARG A 42 6.54 -13.82 -12.75
N GLN A 43 7.74 -14.13 -13.23
CA GLN A 43 8.96 -13.42 -12.82
C GLN A 43 8.86 -11.93 -13.13
N GLU A 44 8.36 -11.58 -14.32
CA GLU A 44 8.19 -10.19 -14.71
C GLU A 44 7.11 -9.47 -13.89
N LEU A 45 6.00 -10.15 -13.61
CA LEU A 45 4.95 -9.63 -12.72
C LEU A 45 5.50 -9.31 -11.32
N LEU A 46 6.32 -10.20 -10.74
CA LEU A 46 6.95 -9.95 -9.45
C LEU A 46 7.92 -8.76 -9.50
N ARG A 47 8.67 -8.62 -10.59
CA ARG A 47 9.58 -7.48 -10.82
C ARG A 47 8.82 -6.15 -10.86
N ILE A 48 7.68 -6.11 -11.56
CA ILE A 48 6.84 -4.90 -11.66
C ILE A 48 6.27 -4.54 -10.29
N ILE A 49 5.73 -5.51 -9.55
CA ILE A 49 5.19 -5.27 -8.20
C ILE A 49 6.29 -4.76 -7.26
N ALA A 50 7.50 -5.29 -7.33
CA ALA A 50 8.62 -4.85 -6.50
C ALA A 50 9.13 -3.44 -6.85
N ALA A 51 8.93 -3.01 -8.10
CA ALA A 51 9.29 -1.67 -8.57
C ALA A 51 8.27 -0.60 -8.17
N ASP A 52 7.00 -0.97 -8.00
CA ASP A 52 5.92 -0.06 -7.59
C ASP A 52 5.97 0.26 -6.09
N ARG A 53 6.83 1.23 -5.75
CA ARG A 53 7.05 1.69 -4.39
C ARG A 53 6.15 2.87 -4.03
N VAL A 54 5.57 2.81 -2.84
CA VAL A 54 4.86 3.92 -2.22
C VAL A 54 5.85 5.05 -1.93
N ILE A 55 5.59 6.21 -2.52
CA ILE A 55 6.35 7.43 -2.23
C ILE A 55 6.08 7.78 -0.75
N PRO A 56 7.13 8.02 0.07
CA PRO A 56 6.92 8.53 1.41
C PRO A 56 6.33 9.93 1.27
N LEU A 57 5.14 10.15 1.82
CA LEU A 57 4.53 11.49 1.95
C LEU A 57 4.71 11.95 3.41
N PRO A 58 5.85 12.56 3.78
CA PRO A 58 6.15 12.93 5.16
C PRO A 58 5.16 13.95 5.73
N ASP A 59 4.66 14.87 4.90
CA ASP A 59 3.74 15.93 5.30
C ASP A 59 2.28 15.46 5.42
N ARG A 60 2.02 14.19 5.09
CA ARG A 60 0.69 13.60 5.16
C ARG A 60 0.64 12.61 6.32
N SER A 61 0.54 13.16 7.52
CA SER A 61 -0.11 12.38 8.59
C SER A 61 -1.59 12.27 8.22
N GLU A 62 -2.15 11.06 8.18
CA GLU A 62 -3.60 10.89 8.17
C GLU A 62 -4.06 10.71 9.62
N PRO A 63 -4.22 11.80 10.41
CA PRO A 63 -4.88 11.65 11.68
C PRO A 63 -6.30 11.20 11.34
N ARG A 64 -6.65 9.97 11.72
CA ARG A 64 -8.03 9.49 11.69
C ARG A 64 -8.82 10.22 12.77
N ALA A 65 -8.93 11.53 12.63
CA ALA A 65 -9.66 12.41 13.51
C ALA A 65 -11.03 12.70 12.89
N ARG A 66 -12.07 12.61 13.70
CA ARG A 66 -13.46 12.72 13.24
C ARG A 66 -14.00 14.08 13.64
N LYS A 67 -14.72 14.75 12.73
CA LYS A 67 -15.29 16.08 13.02
C LYS A 67 -16.24 16.06 14.22
N HIS A 68 -17.19 15.13 14.28
CA HIS A 68 -18.26 15.20 15.31
C HIS A 68 -18.82 13.88 15.85
N ARG A 69 -18.34 12.69 15.46
CA ARG A 69 -18.99 11.43 15.88
C ARG A 69 -18.23 10.68 16.98
N ALA A 70 -18.96 10.28 18.02
CA ALA A 70 -18.58 9.33 19.09
C ALA A 70 -18.22 7.92 18.56
N LYS A 71 -17.04 7.77 17.96
CA LYS A 71 -16.30 6.50 17.96
C LYS A 71 -15.00 6.77 18.73
N ASN A 72 -14.28 5.72 19.12
CA ASN A 72 -12.96 5.82 19.76
C ASN A 72 -11.87 6.34 18.81
N TYR A 73 -12.04 7.53 18.27
CA TYR A 73 -11.06 8.28 17.47
C TYR A 73 -10.97 9.69 18.05
N GLN A 74 -9.82 10.33 17.90
CA GLN A 74 -9.64 11.73 18.34
C GLN A 74 -10.59 12.66 17.57
N LEU A 75 -11.08 13.71 18.22
CA LEU A 75 -11.88 14.74 17.55
C LEU A 75 -10.97 15.61 16.67
N LEU A 76 -11.46 16.04 15.52
CA LEU A 76 -10.76 16.97 14.63
C LEU A 76 -11.00 18.40 15.13
N THR A 77 -10.16 18.86 16.05
CA THR A 77 -10.25 20.21 16.66
C THR A 77 -9.41 21.25 15.93
N GLU A 78 -8.45 20.82 15.11
CA GLU A 78 -7.57 21.68 14.31
C GLU A 78 -7.64 21.33 12.81
N PRO A 79 -7.18 22.23 11.91
CA PRO A 79 -7.01 21.90 10.49
C PRO A 79 -6.16 20.64 10.30
N ARG A 80 -6.51 19.82 9.29
CA ARG A 80 -5.88 18.51 9.07
C ARG A 80 -4.36 18.56 8.86
N ALA A 81 -3.85 19.66 8.32
CA ALA A 81 -2.42 19.85 8.08
C ALA A 81 -1.62 20.05 9.38
N THR A 82 -2.26 20.52 10.47
CA THR A 82 -1.60 20.80 11.75
C THR A 82 -1.96 19.78 12.83
N MET A 83 -3.11 19.12 12.70
CA MET A 83 -3.63 18.15 13.67
C MET A 83 -2.66 16.97 13.87
N LYS A 84 -2.19 16.79 15.11
CA LYS A 84 -1.38 15.63 15.51
C LYS A 84 -2.18 14.62 16.33
N ILE A 85 -1.84 13.33 16.17
CA ILE A 85 -2.44 12.26 16.96
C ILE A 85 -2.02 12.43 18.43
N SER A 86 -2.97 12.37 19.36
CA SER A 86 -2.67 12.45 20.80
C SER A 86 -1.74 11.31 21.22
N ALA A 87 -0.85 11.55 22.18
CA ALA A 87 0.11 10.55 22.66
C ALA A 87 -0.57 9.23 23.10
N SER A 88 -1.77 9.31 23.68
CA SER A 88 -2.60 8.15 24.05
C SER A 88 -3.06 7.26 22.89
N ARG A 89 -2.89 7.72 21.64
CA ARG A 89 -3.35 7.06 20.41
C ARG A 89 -2.25 6.95 19.35
N ALA A 90 -1.04 7.42 19.64
CA ALA A 90 0.11 7.22 18.75
C ALA A 90 0.42 5.72 18.68
N LEU A 91 0.60 5.19 17.48
CA LEU A 91 1.14 3.83 17.30
C LEU A 91 2.57 3.84 17.84
N LYS A 92 2.88 2.90 18.75
CA LYS A 92 4.25 2.65 19.24
C LYS A 92 5.10 2.04 18.12
#